data_AF-A0A7W4G0W1-F1
#
_entry.id   AF-A0A7W4G0W1-F1
#
_cell.length_a   1.000
_cell.length_b   1.000
_cell.length_c   1.000
_cell.angle_alpha   90.00
_cell.angle_beta   90.00
_cell.angle_gamma   90.00
#
_symmetry.space_group_name_H-M   'P 1'
#
loop_
_entity.id
_entity.type
_entity.pdbx_description
1 polymer ?
#
loop_
_entity_poly.entity_id
_entity_poly.type
_entity_poly.pdbx_seq_one_letter_code
_entity_poly.pdbx_strand_id
1 'polypeptide(L)'
;MELNYLYIGFGVIALLNVIVSEFLVKRDDLEVFQKAAQILLVWLIPLFAAIGLWLFYRTQDRRVNVPKSFGGGAGNSTNIGGGF
;
A
#
# COMPACT_ATOMS: atom_id res chain seq x y z
N MET A 1 12.96 -7.28 29.43
CA MET A 1 12.37 -7.82 28.18
C MET A 1 11.97 -6.63 27.33
N GLU A 2 12.61 -6.42 26.20
CA GLU A 2 12.18 -5.37 25.26
C GLU A 2 10.83 -5.79 24.70
N LEU A 3 9.77 -5.08 25.09
CA LEU A 3 8.45 -5.27 24.51
C LEU A 3 8.54 -4.80 23.05
N ASN A 4 8.66 -5.76 22.14
CA ASN A 4 8.65 -5.47 20.72
C ASN A 4 7.23 -5.04 20.33
N TYR A 5 7.06 -3.74 20.13
CA TYR A 5 5.80 -3.08 19.76
C TYR A 5 5.12 -3.72 18.54
N LEU A 6 5.88 -4.37 17.65
CA LEU A 6 5.31 -5.09 16.52
C LEU A 6 4.48 -6.29 16.96
N TYR A 7 4.93 -7.06 17.96
CA TYR A 7 4.16 -8.19 18.49
C TYR A 7 2.91 -7.72 19.22
N ILE A 8 2.99 -6.60 19.94
CA ILE A 8 1.81 -5.98 20.57
C ILE A 8 0.80 -5.55 19.50
N GLY A 9 1.26 -4.88 18.45
CA GLY A 9 0.40 -4.46 17.33
C GLY A 9 -0.27 -5.64 16.63
N PHE A 10 0.49 -6.71 16.35
CA PHE A 10 -0.07 -7.95 15.79
C PHE A 10 -1.11 -8.58 16.70
N GLY A 11 -0.85 -8.62 18.01
CA GLY A 11 -1.78 -9.15 19.00
C GLY A 11 -3.08 -8.37 19.07
N VAL A 12 -3.02 -7.03 19.03
CA VAL A 12 -4.21 -6.16 19.01
C VAL A 12 -5.04 -6.38 17.75
N ILE A 13 -4.39 -6.44 16.58
CA ILE A 13 -5.09 -6.70 15.29
C ILE A 13 -5.76 -8.07 15.30
N ALA A 14 -5.05 -9.11 15.77
CA ALA A 14 -5.61 -10.45 15.88
C ALA A 14 -6.82 -10.49 16.83
N LEU A 15 -6.73 -9.82 17.98
CA LEU A 15 -7.81 -9.73 18.95
C LEU A 15 -9.06 -9.06 18.36
N LEU A 16 -8.89 -7.96 17.62
CA LEU A 16 -10.01 -7.28 16.94
C LEU A 16 -10.68 -8.20 15.90
N ASN A 17 -9.91 -8.93 15.10
CA ASN A 17 -10.46 -9.89 14.12
C ASN A 17 -11.25 -11.02 14.81
N VAL A 18 -10.79 -11.50 15.97
CA VAL A 18 -11.52 -12.49 16.78
C VAL A 18 -12.83 -11.93 17.30
N ILE A 19 -12.83 -10.73 17.89
CA ILE A 19 -14.04 -10.07 18.42
C ILE A 19 -15.08 -9.88 17.31
N VAL A 20 -14.65 -9.39 16.14
CA VAL A 20 -15.55 -9.20 14.98
C VAL A 20 -16.08 -10.54 14.48
N SER A 21 -15.24 -11.58 14.44
CA SER A 21 -15.67 -12.93 14.04
C SER A 21 -16.74 -13.47 15.00
N GLU A 22 -16.55 -13.32 16.31
CA GLU A 22 -17.54 -13.75 17.31
C GLU A 22 -18.87 -13.00 17.16
N PHE A 23 -18.81 -11.68 16.92
CA PHE A 23 -20.00 -10.88 16.64
C PHE A 23 -20.74 -11.38 15.39
N LEU A 24 -20.02 -11.66 14.31
CA LEU A 24 -20.59 -12.19 13.06
C LEU A 24 -21.22 -13.58 13.25
N VAL A 25 -20.62 -14.44 14.07
CA VAL A 25 -21.18 -15.77 14.37
C VAL A 25 -22.54 -15.65 15.06
N LYS A 26 -22.68 -14.70 15.98
CA LYS A 26 -23.92 -14.44 16.74
C LYS A 26 -25.02 -13.72 15.98
N ARG A 27 -24.77 -13.26 14.74
CA ARG A 27 -25.80 -12.61 13.93
C ARG A 27 -26.73 -13.64 13.29
N ASP A 28 -28.01 -13.55 13.58
CA ASP A 28 -29.02 -14.45 13.02
C ASP A 28 -29.56 -13.98 11.65
N ASP A 29 -29.25 -12.74 11.26
CA ASP A 29 -29.73 -12.11 10.02
C ASP A 29 -29.03 -12.63 8.74
N LEU A 30 -27.97 -13.44 8.87
CA LEU A 30 -27.13 -13.86 7.76
C LEU A 30 -27.17 -15.36 7.55
N GLU A 31 -27.32 -15.76 6.29
CA GLU A 31 -27.15 -17.15 5.87
C GLU A 31 -25.74 -17.67 6.21
N VAL A 32 -25.63 -18.97 6.49
CA VAL A 32 -24.39 -19.63 6.92
C VAL A 32 -23.23 -19.38 5.95
N PHE A 33 -23.50 -19.41 4.64
CA PHE A 33 -22.49 -19.16 3.62
C PHE A 33 -21.97 -17.71 3.66
N GLN A 34 -22.88 -16.73 3.74
CA GLN A 34 -22.52 -15.31 3.81
C GLN A 34 -21.71 -15.01 5.07
N LYS A 35 -22.12 -15.59 6.20
CA LYS A 35 -21.41 -15.51 7.48
C LYS A 35 -19.99 -16.07 7.38
N ALA A 36 -19.84 -17.27 6.80
CA ALA A 36 -18.53 -17.89 6.60
C ALA A 36 -17.62 -17.05 5.69
N ALA A 37 -18.16 -16.53 4.59
CA ALA A 37 -17.43 -15.65 3.68
C ALA A 37 -16.99 -14.36 4.37
N GLN A 38 -17.86 -13.73 5.17
CA GLN A 38 -17.53 -12.50 5.90
C GLN A 38 -16.43 -12.72 6.93
N ILE A 39 -16.51 -13.82 7.71
CA ILE A 39 -15.45 -14.18 8.65
C ILE A 39 -14.14 -14.40 7.89
N LEU A 40 -14.15 -15.14 6.79
CA LEU A 40 -12.95 -15.37 5.97
C LEU A 40 -12.36 -14.06 5.44
N LEU A 41 -13.19 -13.10 5.01
CA LEU A 41 -12.75 -11.79 4.55
C LEU A 41 -12.14 -10.93 5.67
N VAL A 42 -12.66 -11.00 6.89
CA VAL A 42 -12.09 -10.30 8.06
C VAL A 42 -10.62 -10.68 8.27
N TRP A 43 -10.26 -11.96 8.03
CA TRP A 43 -8.88 -12.42 8.15
C TRP A 43 -8.04 -12.19 6.88
N LEU A 44 -8.62 -12.32 5.68
CA LEU A 44 -7.88 -12.22 4.43
C LEU A 44 -7.63 -10.78 3.96
N ILE A 45 -8.61 -9.89 4.09
CA ILE A 45 -8.50 -8.51 3.58
C ILE A 45 -7.28 -7.79 4.18
N PRO A 46 -7.04 -7.82 5.51
CA PRO A 46 -5.87 -7.14 6.09
C PRO A 46 -4.54 -7.67 5.54
N LEU A 47 -4.45 -8.98 5.28
CA LEU A 47 -3.25 -9.61 4.72
C LEU A 47 -3.00 -9.13 3.28
N PHE A 48 -4.01 -9.20 2.42
CA PHE A 48 -3.88 -8.76 1.03
C PHE A 48 -3.68 -7.25 0.92
N ALA A 49 -4.34 -6.45 1.75
CA ALA A 49 -4.15 -5.01 1.80
C ALA A 49 -2.69 -4.67 2.18
N ALA A 50 -2.13 -5.32 3.20
CA ALA A 50 -0.75 -5.11 3.62
C ALA A 50 0.25 -5.50 2.51
N ILE A 51 0.07 -6.66 1.87
CA ILE A 51 0.93 -7.12 0.77
C ILE A 51 0.82 -6.16 -0.43
N GLY A 52 -0.39 -5.80 -0.82
CA GLY A 52 -0.64 -4.90 -1.94
C GLY A 52 -0.01 -3.53 -1.72
N LEU A 53 -0.17 -2.97 -0.51
CA LEU A 53 0.42 -1.69 -0.14
C LEU A 53 1.96 -1.76 -0.10
N TRP A 54 2.52 -2.85 0.43
CA TRP A 54 3.96 -3.08 0.42
C TRP A 54 4.53 -3.16 -1.00
N LEU A 55 3.88 -3.93 -1.89
CA LEU A 55 4.29 -4.00 -3.30
C LEU A 55 4.17 -2.65 -3.99
N PHE A 56 3.09 -1.92 -3.74
CA PHE A 56 2.86 -0.58 -4.31
C PHE A 56 3.93 0.43 -3.87
N TYR A 57 4.28 0.47 -2.58
CA TYR A 57 5.37 1.36 -2.13
C TYR A 57 6.72 0.90 -2.66
N ARG A 58 6.98 -0.41 -2.73
CA ARG A 58 8.23 -0.94 -3.30
C ARG A 58 8.42 -0.57 -4.77
N THR A 59 7.34 -0.47 -5.56
CA THR A 59 7.44 -0.01 -6.95
C THR A 59 7.67 1.50 -7.05
N GLN A 60 7.24 2.29 -6.07
CA GLN A 60 7.49 3.74 -6.00
C GLN A 60 8.88 4.09 -5.45
N ASP A 61 9.41 3.33 -4.50
CA ASP A 61 10.77 3.50 -3.95
C ASP A 61 11.85 3.21 -5.00
N ARG A 62 11.53 2.36 -5.98
CA ARG A 62 12.22 2.33 -7.26
C ARG A 62 11.86 3.58 -8.03
N ARG A 63 12.38 4.74 -7.60
CA ARG A 63 12.45 5.93 -8.44
C ARG A 63 12.94 5.47 -9.80
N VAL A 64 12.07 5.60 -10.80
CA VAL A 64 12.50 5.74 -12.19
C VAL A 64 13.55 6.82 -12.12
N ASN A 65 14.83 6.45 -12.30
CA ASN A 65 15.85 7.40 -12.70
C ASN A 65 15.29 7.97 -14.00
N VAL A 66 14.56 9.09 -13.92
CA VAL A 66 14.14 9.83 -15.10
C VAL A 66 15.45 10.05 -15.84
N PRO A 67 15.64 9.49 -17.05
CA PRO A 67 16.82 9.79 -17.83
C PRO A 67 16.79 11.31 -17.94
N LYS A 68 17.83 11.95 -17.41
CA LYS A 68 18.06 13.38 -17.55
C LYS A 68 17.74 13.73 -19.01
N SER A 69 16.72 14.55 -19.23
CA SER A 69 16.25 14.92 -20.56
C SER A 69 17.46 15.16 -21.47
N PHE A 70 17.66 14.28 -22.45
CA PHE A 70 18.64 14.46 -23.50
C PHE A 70 18.03 15.47 -24.48
N GLY A 71 18.20 16.74 -24.18
CA GLY A 71 17.54 17.81 -24.92
C GLY A 71 17.60 19.13 -24.16
N GLY A 72 18.80 19.70 -24.03
CA GLY A 72 19.04 20.90 -23.27
C GLY A 72 20.14 21.78 -23.86
N GLY A 73 19.94 22.23 -25.11
CA GLY A 73 20.54 23.46 -25.62
C GLY A 73 21.92 23.36 -26.27
N ALA A 74 21.93 23.28 -27.60
CA ALA A 74 22.99 23.86 -28.43
C ALA A 74 22.31 24.71 -29.52
N GLY A 75 21.62 25.76 -29.10
CA GLY A 75 21.15 26.82 -30.00
C GLY A 75 22.17 27.94 -30.00
N ASN A 76 23.31 27.78 -30.67
CA ASN A 76 24.16 28.91 -31.01
C ASN A 76 23.44 29.74 -32.06
N SER A 77 22.58 30.66 -31.63
CA SER A 77 22.12 31.77 -32.45
C SER A 77 23.31 32.70 -32.66
N THR A 78 23.95 32.57 -33.81
CA THR A 78 25.00 33.49 -34.28
C THR A 78 24.35 34.86 -34.50
N ASN A 79 24.48 35.72 -33.50
CA ASN A 79 24.08 37.12 -33.58
C ASN A 79 25.22 37.88 -34.28
N ILE A 80 25.25 37.85 -35.62
CA ILE A 80 26.12 38.73 -36.41
C ILE A 80 25.37 40.04 -36.63
N GLY A 81 25.50 40.93 -35.65
CA GLY A 81 25.16 42.34 -35.77
C GLY A 81 26.43 43.17 -35.98
N GLY A 82 26.57 43.72 -37.18
CA GLY A 82 27.11 45.05 -37.51
C GLY A 82 28.58 45.42 -37.16
N GLY A 83 29.34 45.83 -38.18
CA GLY A 83 30.57 46.61 -37.99
C GLY A 83 31.29 46.99 -39.30
N PHE A 84 31.04 48.24 -39.74
CA PHE A 84 31.77 49.09 -40.70
C PHE A 84 31.78 48.73 -42.20
#